data_AF-A0A484X347-F1
#
_entry.id   AF-A0A484X347-F1
#
_cell.length_a   1.000
_cell.length_b   1.000
_cell.length_c   1.000
_cell.angle_alpha   90.00
_cell.angle_beta   90.00
_cell.angle_gamma   90.00
#
_symmetry.space_group_name_H-M   'P 1'
#
loop_
_entity.id
_entity.type
_entity.pdbx_description
1 polymer ?
#
loop_
_entity_poly.entity_id
_entity_poly.type
_entity_poly.pdbx_seq_one_letter_code
_entity_poly.pdbx_strand_id
1 'polypeptide(L)'
;MPMPLRSAGLSAARAAFPRWARLSFGDRQVRVERFAGLLESNKAELTAIIARETGKPRWEAATEVTAMINKIAISIKAYHVRTGEQRSEMPDGAASLRHRPHGVLAVFGPYNFPGHLPNGHIVPALLAGNTIIFKPSELTPWSGDAVMRLWQQAGLPPGVLNLVQGGVKRVRR
;
A
#
# COMPACT_ATOMS: atom_id res chain seq x y z
N MET A 1 -2.90 9.75 29.04
CA MET A 1 -2.95 8.30 28.73
C MET A 1 -2.38 8.11 27.33
N PRO A 2 -1.40 7.22 27.08
CA PRO A 2 -0.89 6.99 25.72
C PRO A 2 -2.02 6.44 24.83
N MET A 3 -2.23 7.08 23.68
CA MET A 3 -3.20 6.65 22.68
C MET A 3 -2.88 5.21 22.22
N PRO A 4 -3.83 4.28 22.20
CA PRO A 4 -3.57 2.92 21.72
C PRO A 4 -3.05 2.98 20.27
N LEU A 5 -2.04 2.16 19.93
CA LEU A 5 -1.35 2.14 18.63
C LEU A 5 -2.31 2.17 17.41
N ARG A 6 -3.51 1.58 17.55
CA ARG A 6 -4.58 1.60 16.54
C ARG A 6 -5.12 3.01 16.25
N SER A 7 -5.33 3.81 17.31
CA SER A 7 -5.82 5.20 17.20
C SER A 7 -4.74 6.16 16.70
N ALA A 8 -3.46 5.92 17.04
CA ALA A 8 -2.35 6.73 16.59
C ALA A 8 -2.13 6.63 15.07
N GLY A 9 -2.17 5.42 14.51
CA GLY A 9 -2.03 5.21 13.07
C GLY A 9 -3.14 5.90 12.26
N LEU A 10 -4.40 5.79 12.71
CA LEU A 10 -5.54 6.45 12.05
C LEU A 10 -5.42 7.98 12.06
N SER A 11 -5.02 8.55 13.20
CA SER A 11 -4.81 10.00 13.30
C SER A 11 -3.70 10.48 12.37
N ALA A 12 -2.59 9.75 12.28
CA ALA A 12 -1.49 10.05 11.36
C ALA A 12 -1.94 9.98 9.88
N ALA A 13 -2.70 8.95 9.51
CA ALA A 13 -3.26 8.82 8.16
C ALA A 13 -4.19 9.98 7.79
N ARG A 14 -5.11 10.34 8.70
CA ARG A 14 -6.02 11.48 8.51
C ARG A 14 -5.25 12.79 8.36
N ALA A 15 -4.21 13.00 9.15
CA ALA A 15 -3.38 14.21 9.08
C ALA A 15 -2.57 14.29 7.76
N ALA A 16 -2.07 13.15 7.26
CA ALA A 16 -1.29 13.10 6.02
C ALA A 16 -2.17 13.23 4.75
N PHE A 17 -3.43 12.81 4.82
CA PHE A 17 -4.31 12.69 3.65
C PHE A 17 -4.45 13.96 2.80
N PRO A 18 -4.72 15.17 3.37
CA PRO A 18 -4.94 16.35 2.54
C PRO A 18 -3.73 16.73 1.69
N ARG A 19 -2.51 16.56 2.21
CA ARG A 19 -1.27 16.85 1.46
C ARG A 19 -1.00 15.76 0.43
N TRP A 20 -1.19 14.49 0.79
CA TRP A 20 -0.97 13.36 -0.11
C TRP A 20 -1.93 13.36 -1.30
N ALA A 21 -3.22 13.63 -1.06
CA ALA A 21 -4.27 13.69 -2.08
C ALA A 21 -4.07 14.83 -3.09
N ARG A 22 -3.34 15.89 -2.71
CA ARG A 22 -3.04 17.06 -3.56
C ARG A 22 -1.79 16.88 -4.42
N LEU A 23 -0.97 15.87 -4.18
CA LEU A 23 0.16 15.58 -5.05
C LEU A 23 -0.32 15.28 -6.47
N SER A 24 0.54 15.49 -7.47
CA SER A 24 0.24 15.02 -8.83
C SER A 24 0.27 13.49 -8.88
N PHE A 25 -0.34 12.90 -9.92
CA PHE A 25 -0.19 11.46 -10.15
C PHE A 25 1.29 11.08 -10.32
N GLY A 26 2.06 11.88 -11.08
CA GLY A 26 3.49 11.64 -11.30
C GLY A 26 4.30 11.60 -10.00
N ASP A 27 4.05 12.50 -9.07
CA ASP A 27 4.71 12.49 -7.75
C ASP A 27 4.44 11.19 -6.97
N ARG A 28 3.22 10.66 -7.07
CA ARG A 28 2.86 9.38 -6.43
C ARG A 28 3.44 8.19 -7.19
N GLN A 29 3.46 8.25 -8.52
CA GLN A 29 4.04 7.24 -9.40
C GLN A 29 5.54 7.02 -9.10
N VAL A 30 6.33 8.10 -9.01
CA VAL A 30 7.77 8.01 -8.70
C VAL A 30 8.03 7.21 -7.43
N ARG A 31 7.17 7.33 -6.41
CA ARG A 31 7.32 6.59 -5.14
C ARG A 31 7.01 5.11 -5.30
N VAL A 32 5.97 4.74 -6.04
CA VAL A 32 5.66 3.31 -6.26
C VAL A 32 6.67 2.65 -7.19
N GLU A 33 7.26 3.39 -8.13
CA GLU A 33 8.36 2.89 -8.99
C GLU A 33 9.66 2.71 -8.20
N ARG A 34 10.00 3.65 -7.30
CA ARG A 34 11.11 3.46 -6.35
C ARG A 34 10.89 2.21 -5.49
N PHE A 35 9.67 1.98 -5.01
CA PHE A 35 9.32 0.76 -4.29
C PHE A 35 9.52 -0.50 -5.14
N ALA A 36 9.19 -0.47 -6.45
CA ALA A 36 9.49 -1.58 -7.37
C ALA A 36 11.00 -1.87 -7.45
N GLY A 37 11.83 -0.84 -7.60
CA GLY A 37 13.30 -0.98 -7.62
C GLY A 37 13.88 -1.51 -6.30
N LEU A 38 13.29 -1.10 -5.18
CA LEU A 38 13.65 -1.61 -3.85
C LEU A 38 13.24 -3.07 -3.66
N LEU A 39 12.08 -3.48 -4.17
CA LEU A 39 11.68 -4.89 -4.18
C LEU A 39 12.64 -5.75 -4.98
N GLU A 40 13.09 -5.28 -6.16
CA GLU A 40 14.07 -6.00 -6.97
C GLU A 40 15.41 -6.11 -6.23
N SER A 41 15.91 -4.99 -5.70
CA SER A 41 17.20 -4.93 -4.99
C SER A 41 17.23 -5.78 -3.70
N ASN A 42 16.08 -5.94 -3.04
CA ASN A 42 15.94 -6.71 -1.80
C ASN A 42 15.23 -8.06 -2.02
N LYS A 43 15.14 -8.53 -3.28
CA LYS A 43 14.35 -9.71 -3.64
C LYS A 43 14.80 -10.97 -2.90
N ALA A 44 16.10 -11.19 -2.78
CA ALA A 44 16.66 -12.36 -2.11
C ALA A 44 16.33 -12.37 -0.60
N GLU A 45 16.48 -11.22 0.06
CA GLU A 45 16.15 -11.07 1.49
C GLU A 45 14.66 -11.25 1.73
N LEU A 46 13.81 -10.56 0.97
CA LEU A 46 12.36 -10.64 1.13
C LEU A 46 11.84 -12.06 0.86
N THR A 47 12.42 -12.75 -0.11
CA THR A 47 12.14 -14.18 -0.38
C THR A 47 12.45 -15.04 0.84
N ALA A 48 13.61 -14.83 1.47
CA ALA A 48 14.02 -15.59 2.65
C ALA A 48 13.09 -15.33 3.85
N ILE A 49 12.67 -14.08 4.05
CA ILE A 49 11.70 -13.67 5.08
C ILE A 49 10.37 -14.39 4.88
N ILE A 50 9.77 -14.25 3.68
CA ILE A 50 8.46 -14.84 3.37
C ILE A 50 8.52 -16.37 3.50
N ALA A 51 9.53 -17.01 2.92
CA ALA A 51 9.67 -18.47 2.98
C ALA A 51 9.79 -18.98 4.41
N ARG A 52 10.58 -18.29 5.25
CA ARG A 52 10.77 -18.67 6.65
C ARG A 52 9.51 -18.48 7.48
N GLU A 53 8.76 -17.42 7.22
CA GLU A 53 7.58 -17.08 8.02
C GLU A 53 6.34 -17.88 7.62
N THR A 54 6.12 -18.13 6.33
CA THR A 54 4.97 -18.90 5.85
C THR A 54 5.23 -20.40 5.75
N GLY A 55 6.49 -20.83 5.83
CA GLY A 55 6.90 -22.22 5.60
C GLY A 55 6.82 -22.67 4.14
N LYS A 56 6.66 -21.75 3.18
CA LYS A 56 6.57 -22.09 1.75
C LYS A 56 7.96 -22.30 1.13
N PRO A 57 8.10 -23.13 0.09
CA PRO A 57 9.37 -23.26 -0.63
C PRO A 57 9.91 -21.92 -1.13
N ARG A 58 11.23 -21.73 -1.13
CA ARG A 58 11.87 -20.47 -1.53
C ARG A 58 11.51 -20.03 -2.95
N TRP A 59 11.33 -20.97 -3.89
CA TRP A 59 10.96 -20.65 -5.27
C TRP A 59 9.54 -20.07 -5.36
N GLU A 60 8.62 -20.52 -4.50
CA GLU A 60 7.26 -19.99 -4.42
C GLU A 60 7.28 -18.57 -3.80
N ALA A 61 8.06 -18.38 -2.72
CA ALA A 61 8.27 -17.05 -2.14
C ALA A 61 8.93 -16.07 -3.12
N ALA A 62 9.91 -16.52 -3.93
CA ALA A 62 10.54 -15.71 -4.96
C ALA A 62 9.55 -15.31 -6.07
N THR A 63 8.61 -16.21 -6.39
CA THR A 63 7.52 -15.94 -7.33
C THR A 63 6.57 -14.88 -6.78
N GLU A 64 6.27 -14.93 -5.48
CA GLU A 64 5.47 -13.90 -4.81
C GLU A 64 6.12 -12.51 -4.89
N VAL A 65 7.43 -12.40 -4.58
CA VAL A 65 8.15 -11.12 -4.67
C VAL A 65 8.18 -10.61 -6.12
N THR A 66 8.40 -11.49 -7.10
CA THR A 66 8.33 -11.14 -8.53
C THR A 66 6.94 -10.62 -8.91
N ALA A 67 5.88 -11.25 -8.40
CA ALA A 67 4.52 -10.81 -8.61
C ALA A 67 4.24 -9.45 -7.96
N MET A 68 4.85 -9.13 -6.82
CA MET A 68 4.78 -7.79 -6.21
C MET A 68 5.40 -6.71 -7.11
N ILE A 69 6.58 -6.97 -7.68
CA ILE A 69 7.28 -6.05 -8.60
C ILE A 69 6.42 -5.79 -9.84
N ASN A 70 5.99 -6.86 -10.51
CA ASN A 70 5.18 -6.76 -11.73
C ASN A 70 3.83 -6.05 -11.50
N LYS A 71 3.26 -6.16 -10.29
CA LYS A 71 1.99 -5.52 -9.94
C LYS A 71 2.06 -4.00 -10.02
N ILE A 72 3.24 -3.38 -9.86
CA ILE A 72 3.40 -1.93 -9.91
C ILE A 72 3.04 -1.40 -11.30
N ALA A 73 3.67 -1.92 -12.36
CA ALA A 73 3.41 -1.50 -13.74
C ALA A 73 1.95 -1.75 -14.15
N ILE A 74 1.38 -2.89 -13.73
CA ILE A 74 -0.03 -3.22 -13.98
C ILE A 74 -0.96 -2.19 -13.31
N SER A 75 -0.65 -1.77 -12.08
CA SER A 75 -1.47 -0.82 -11.32
C SER A 75 -1.41 0.59 -11.90
N ILE A 76 -0.24 1.03 -12.38
CA ILE A 76 -0.06 2.31 -13.09
C ILE A 76 -0.89 2.31 -14.37
N LYS A 77 -0.77 1.26 -15.19
CA LYS A 77 -1.58 1.11 -16.42
C LYS A 77 -3.08 1.12 -16.09
N ALA A 78 -3.49 0.37 -15.08
CA ALA A 78 -4.89 0.26 -14.68
C ALA A 78 -5.48 1.60 -14.20
N TYR A 79 -4.67 2.45 -13.54
CA TYR A 79 -5.09 3.80 -13.16
C TYR A 79 -5.50 4.60 -14.42
N HIS A 80 -4.60 4.74 -15.40
CA HIS A 80 -4.88 5.51 -16.61
C HIS A 80 -6.06 4.97 -17.42
N VAL A 81 -6.25 3.65 -17.47
CA VAL A 81 -7.40 3.03 -18.17
C VAL A 81 -8.73 3.34 -17.48
N ARG A 82 -8.73 3.53 -16.15
CA ARG A 82 -9.98 3.58 -15.35
C ARG A 82 -10.32 4.96 -14.80
N THR A 83 -9.37 5.91 -14.77
CA THR A 83 -9.59 7.25 -14.21
C THR A 83 -9.48 8.33 -15.28
N GLY A 84 -10.46 8.37 -16.18
CA GLY A 84 -10.57 9.44 -17.18
C GLY A 84 -10.90 10.80 -16.57
N GLU A 85 -10.62 11.86 -17.31
CA GLU A 85 -11.13 13.20 -17.04
C GLU A 85 -11.94 13.67 -18.27
N GLN A 86 -13.05 14.36 -18.03
CA GLN A 86 -13.83 15.00 -19.09
C GLN A 86 -14.17 16.42 -18.66
N ARG A 87 -14.22 17.34 -19.63
CA ARG A 87 -14.69 18.70 -19.43
C ARG A 87 -15.60 19.07 -20.59
N SER A 88 -16.78 19.59 -20.26
CA SER A 88 -17.78 20.05 -21.24
C SER A 88 -18.13 21.49 -20.95
N GLU A 89 -18.08 22.35 -21.98
CA GLU A 89 -18.52 23.73 -21.87
C GLU A 89 -20.06 23.80 -21.81
N MET A 90 -20.58 24.77 -21.06
CA MET A 90 -22.01 25.02 -20.87
C MET A 90 -22.27 26.53 -20.97
N PRO A 91 -23.51 26.97 -21.25
CA PRO A 91 -23.84 28.39 -21.41
C PRO A 91 -23.37 29.28 -20.24
N ASP A 92 -23.44 28.76 -19.00
CA ASP A 92 -23.06 29.49 -17.78
C ASP A 92 -21.79 28.91 -17.09
N GLY A 93 -20.95 28.14 -17.79
CA GLY A 93 -19.71 27.61 -17.20
C GLY A 93 -19.17 26.34 -17.83
N ALA A 94 -18.70 25.40 -17.00
CA ALA A 94 -18.19 24.11 -17.46
C ALA A 94 -18.51 22.99 -16.46
N ALA A 95 -18.88 21.83 -16.99
CA ALA A 95 -18.97 20.58 -16.23
C ALA A 95 -17.64 19.83 -16.32
N SER A 96 -17.22 19.19 -15.23
CA SER A 96 -16.01 18.36 -15.23
C SER A 96 -16.19 17.05 -14.49
N LEU A 97 -15.78 15.95 -15.12
CA LEU A 97 -15.62 14.65 -14.49
C LEU A 97 -14.17 14.45 -14.11
N ARG A 98 -13.91 14.16 -12.84
CA ARG A 98 -12.58 13.83 -12.30
C ARG A 98 -12.71 12.80 -11.19
N HIS A 99 -11.64 12.05 -10.98
CA HIS A 99 -11.54 11.05 -9.92
C HIS A 99 -10.76 11.62 -8.73
N ARG A 100 -11.26 11.40 -7.51
CA ARG A 100 -10.62 11.86 -6.26
C ARG A 100 -10.46 10.68 -5.31
N PRO A 101 -9.40 10.66 -4.48
CA PRO A 101 -9.25 9.62 -3.46
C PRO A 101 -10.37 9.69 -2.41
N HIS A 102 -10.66 8.55 -1.80
CA HIS A 102 -11.71 8.41 -0.80
C HIS A 102 -11.27 8.83 0.62
N GLY A 103 -9.97 8.74 0.94
CA GLY A 103 -9.47 9.11 2.27
C GLY A 103 -8.47 8.12 2.85
N VAL A 104 -8.81 7.57 4.01
CA VAL A 104 -8.03 6.55 4.71
C VAL A 104 -8.62 5.17 4.42
N LEU A 105 -7.82 4.26 3.88
CA LEU A 105 -8.20 2.87 3.64
C LEU A 105 -7.55 1.94 4.66
N ALA A 106 -8.30 0.95 5.12
CA ALA A 106 -7.75 -0.16 5.90
C ALA A 106 -7.45 -1.34 4.97
N VAL A 107 -6.20 -1.81 4.97
CA VAL A 107 -5.77 -3.00 4.22
C VAL A 107 -5.44 -4.10 5.19
N PHE A 108 -6.15 -5.22 5.11
CA PHE A 108 -5.90 -6.41 5.91
C PHE A 108 -5.18 -7.46 5.06
N GLY A 109 -3.92 -7.72 5.37
CA GLY A 109 -3.10 -8.69 4.64
C GLY A 109 -3.32 -10.11 5.17
N PRO A 110 -3.62 -11.10 4.31
CA PRO A 110 -3.68 -12.51 4.73
C PRO A 110 -2.27 -13.12 4.86
N TYR A 111 -2.17 -14.31 5.45
CA TYR A 111 -0.89 -14.97 5.72
C TYR A 111 -0.31 -15.77 4.55
N ASN A 112 -1.14 -16.16 3.58
CA ASN A 112 -0.74 -17.09 2.52
C ASN A 112 0.10 -16.44 1.42
N PHE A 113 -0.11 -15.14 1.16
CA PHE A 113 0.74 -14.32 0.29
C PHE A 113 0.90 -12.93 0.94
N PRO A 114 1.69 -12.86 2.02
CA PRO A 114 1.69 -11.73 2.93
C PRO A 114 2.30 -10.45 2.33
N GLY A 115 3.06 -10.57 1.24
CA GLY A 115 3.54 -9.44 0.46
C GLY A 115 2.59 -9.11 -0.70
N HIS A 116 2.28 -10.11 -1.53
CA HIS A 116 1.60 -9.85 -2.82
C HIS A 116 0.13 -9.41 -2.68
N LEU A 117 -0.66 -10.08 -1.84
CA LEU A 117 -2.08 -9.75 -1.71
C LEU A 117 -2.33 -8.35 -1.13
N PRO A 118 -1.69 -7.92 -0.02
CA PRO A 118 -1.84 -6.54 0.42
C PRO A 118 -1.26 -5.54 -0.59
N ASN A 119 -0.16 -5.87 -1.27
CA ASN A 119 0.41 -5.01 -2.32
C ASN A 119 -0.60 -4.72 -3.45
N GLY A 120 -1.46 -5.69 -3.78
CA GLY A 120 -2.55 -5.53 -4.74
C GLY A 120 -3.61 -4.48 -4.36
N HIS A 121 -3.69 -4.11 -3.08
CA HIS A 121 -4.55 -3.03 -2.58
C HIS A 121 -3.78 -1.75 -2.28
N ILE A 122 -2.58 -1.87 -1.71
CA ILE A 122 -1.77 -0.73 -1.27
C ILE A 122 -1.36 0.14 -2.45
N VAL A 123 -0.80 -0.47 -3.50
CA VAL A 123 -0.27 0.27 -4.66
C VAL A 123 -1.33 1.10 -5.38
N PRO A 124 -2.48 0.54 -5.81
CA PRO A 124 -3.51 1.35 -6.45
C PRO A 124 -4.13 2.38 -5.51
N ALA A 125 -4.25 2.09 -4.21
CA ALA A 125 -4.75 3.07 -3.24
C ALA A 125 -3.81 4.27 -3.10
N LEU A 126 -2.49 4.05 -3.05
CA LEU A 126 -1.48 5.10 -3.04
C LEU A 126 -1.50 5.90 -4.33
N LEU A 127 -1.53 5.25 -5.51
CA LEU A 127 -1.62 5.92 -6.81
C LEU A 127 -2.85 6.82 -6.93
N ALA A 128 -3.99 6.37 -6.40
CA ALA A 128 -5.23 7.15 -6.35
C ALA A 128 -5.18 8.34 -5.37
N GLY A 129 -4.20 8.39 -4.47
CA GLY A 129 -4.03 9.47 -3.48
C GLY A 129 -4.65 9.19 -2.11
N ASN A 130 -4.93 7.93 -1.79
CA ASN A 130 -5.40 7.53 -0.46
C ASN A 130 -4.23 7.34 0.50
N THR A 131 -4.51 7.49 1.79
CA THR A 131 -3.63 7.04 2.88
C THR A 131 -4.11 5.71 3.43
N ILE A 132 -3.24 4.97 4.09
CA ILE A 132 -3.48 3.55 4.38
C ILE A 132 -3.10 3.21 5.82
N ILE A 133 -3.96 2.42 6.46
CA ILE A 133 -3.65 1.61 7.63
C ILE A 133 -3.49 0.16 7.17
N PHE A 134 -2.27 -0.35 7.19
CA PHE A 134 -1.98 -1.73 6.85
C PHE A 134 -1.89 -2.58 8.11
N LYS A 135 -2.73 -3.61 8.18
CA LYS A 135 -2.67 -4.66 9.21
C LYS A 135 -2.32 -6.00 8.55
N PRO A 136 -1.07 -6.47 8.60
CA PRO A 136 -0.75 -7.82 8.15
C PRO A 136 -1.38 -8.85 9.10
N SER A 137 -1.35 -10.11 8.67
CA SER A 137 -1.72 -11.23 9.52
C SER A 137 -0.72 -11.36 10.67
N GLU A 138 -1.22 -11.67 11.86
CA GLU A 138 -0.41 -12.03 13.02
C GLU A 138 0.44 -13.29 12.84
N LEU A 139 0.17 -14.08 11.80
CA LEU A 139 0.99 -15.23 11.40
C LEU A 139 2.15 -14.82 10.50
N THR A 140 2.09 -13.63 9.90
CA THR A 140 3.14 -13.11 9.00
C THR A 140 3.56 -11.66 9.31
N PRO A 141 3.80 -11.29 10.59
CA PRO A 141 4.12 -9.92 10.97
C PRO A 141 5.46 -9.44 10.41
N TRP A 142 6.46 -10.31 10.27
CA TRP A 142 7.80 -9.97 9.77
C TRP A 142 7.77 -9.63 8.28
N SER A 143 7.04 -10.39 7.47
CA SER A 143 6.83 -10.06 6.04
C SER A 143 6.18 -8.69 5.90
N GLY A 144 5.17 -8.39 6.72
CA GLY A 144 4.54 -7.08 6.75
C GLY A 144 5.50 -5.94 7.14
N ASP A 145 6.34 -6.14 8.15
CA ASP A 145 7.35 -5.17 8.59
C ASP A 145 8.43 -4.94 7.52
N ALA A 146 8.92 -6.01 6.90
CA ALA A 146 9.92 -5.95 5.84
C ALA A 146 9.42 -5.12 4.64
N VAL A 147 8.20 -5.37 4.19
CA VAL A 147 7.57 -4.58 3.12
C VAL A 147 7.37 -3.12 3.54
N MET A 148 7.00 -2.86 4.80
CA MET A 148 6.86 -1.50 5.33
C MET A 148 8.19 -0.73 5.29
N ARG A 149 9.32 -1.37 5.58
CA ARG A 149 10.65 -0.74 5.50
C ARG A 149 11.00 -0.31 4.07
N LEU A 150 10.67 -1.15 3.07
CA LEU A 150 10.87 -0.78 1.67
C LEU A 150 10.00 0.41 1.26
N TRP A 151 8.75 0.49 1.74
CA TRP A 151 7.91 1.67 1.52
C TRP A 151 8.44 2.95 2.17
N GLN A 152 9.04 2.85 3.36
CA GLN A 152 9.71 3.98 4.01
C GLN A 152 10.91 4.46 3.18
N GLN A 153 11.76 3.53 2.73
CA GLN A 153 12.90 3.82 1.86
C GLN A 153 12.48 4.39 0.49
N ALA A 154 11.31 4.01 -0.02
CA ALA A 154 10.75 4.57 -1.26
C ALA A 154 10.36 6.06 -1.14
N GLY A 155 10.38 6.63 0.07
CA GLY A 155 10.12 8.04 0.32
C GLY A 155 8.64 8.39 0.44
N LEU A 156 7.81 7.47 0.93
CA LEU A 156 6.46 7.82 1.36
C LEU A 156 6.52 8.84 2.50
N PRO A 157 5.73 9.94 2.44
CA PRO A 157 5.64 10.87 3.54
C PRO A 157 5.14 10.17 4.83
N PRO A 158 5.59 10.60 6.02
CA PRO A 158 5.09 10.08 7.28
C PRO A 158 3.55 10.13 7.35
N GLY A 159 2.95 9.05 7.83
CA GLY A 159 1.49 8.92 7.95
C GLY A 159 0.76 8.47 6.68
N VAL A 160 1.40 8.44 5.50
CA VAL A 160 0.71 8.01 4.26
C VAL A 160 0.42 6.50 4.27
N LEU A 161 1.36 5.70 4.75
CA LEU A 161 1.17 4.28 5.02
C LEU A 161 1.59 4.02 6.46
N ASN A 162 0.71 3.39 7.25
CA ASN A 162 0.95 3.10 8.65
C ASN A 162 0.79 1.61 8.88
N LEU A 163 1.70 1.01 9.63
CA LEU A 163 1.66 -0.40 10.00
C LEU A 163 1.01 -0.54 11.38
N VAL A 164 -0.02 -1.39 11.49
CA VAL A 164 -0.62 -1.79 12.76
C VAL A 164 -0.49 -3.30 12.89
N GLN A 165 0.34 -3.75 13.82
CA GLN A 165 0.53 -5.17 14.10
C GLN A 165 -0.41 -5.67 15.20
N GLY A 166 -0.70 -6.97 15.19
CA GLY A 166 -1.44 -7.66 16.25
C GLY A 166 -2.62 -8.50 15.75
N GLY A 167 -2.95 -9.54 16.50
CA GLY A 167 -4.06 -10.44 16.22
C GLY A 167 -5.37 -10.05 16.90
N VAL A 168 -6.42 -10.85 16.68
CA VAL A 168 -7.66 -10.77 17.44
C VAL A 168 -7.39 -11.23 18.87
N LYS A 169 -7.83 -10.48 19.88
CA LYS A 169 -7.80 -10.96 21.27
C LYS A 169 -8.68 -12.21 21.32
N ARG A 170 -8.07 -13.39 21.51
CA ARG A 170 -8.85 -14.60 21.81
C ARG A 170 -9.47 -14.41 23.18
N VAL A 171 -10.79 -14.17 23.20
CA VAL A 171 -11.57 -14.37 24.42
C VAL A 171 -11.59 -15.89 24.60
N ARG A 172 -10.92 -16.38 25.66
CA ARG A 172 -11.11 -17.78 26.07
C ARG A 172 -12.60 -17.93 26.39
N ARG A 173 -13.27 -18.80 25.62
CA ARG A 173 -14.57 -19.34 26.04
C ARG A 173 -14.33 -20.30 27.21
#